data_AF-A0A839PJ89-F1
#
_entry.id   AF-A0A839PJ89-F1
#
_cell.length_a   1.000
_cell.length_b   1.000
_cell.length_c   1.000
_cell.angle_alpha   90.00
_cell.angle_beta   90.00
_cell.angle_gamma   90.00
#
_symmetry.space_group_name_H-M   'P 1'
#
loop_
_entity.id
_entity.type
_entity.pdbx_description
1 polymer ?
#
loop_
_entity_poly.entity_id
_entity_poly.type
_entity_poly.pdbx_seq_one_letter_code
_entity_poly.pdbx_strand_id
1 'polypeptide(L)'
;MLNALLSFYPETELSQEHGLVVFPSNAQLALRAHGMADTTLRRHLAALVDCGLIIRRDSPNGKRYACRGRGGDIHEAFGFSLAPLLARAEEFEQAAERVQAENRALRLARQRITLHRRDIHKLIEAARQEDISGPWDALWTRFRAIVTEIPRRAVLADLEPIAARLAALREEIDKLLESHVNAGNTGGSESQNGRQQSNSESESLNEYKFILGNELNEKPVLVQRSGNPSRACPSAYPLELVLRAFPEFADYATAGIKNWRDLMATAVQVRGYLGISPSAYDDASRVLGPENAAIAIACIAQRAQHIQSAGAYLRSLTQKARAGAFSMEPMIMAALKANGTAPRMTR
;
A
#
# COMPACT_ATOMS: atom_id res chain seq x y z
N MET A 1 11.14 -21.26 2.43
CA MET A 1 11.68 -22.57 2.86
C MET A 1 10.69 -23.33 3.72
N LEU A 2 10.34 -22.85 4.92
CA LEU A 2 9.46 -23.57 5.84
C LEU A 2 8.11 -23.99 5.21
N ASN A 3 7.48 -23.10 4.43
CA ASN A 3 6.25 -23.38 3.67
C ASN A 3 6.38 -24.59 2.73
N ALA A 4 7.58 -24.84 2.17
CA ALA A 4 7.83 -26.01 1.33
C ALA A 4 7.90 -27.30 2.15
N LEU A 5 8.43 -27.28 3.39
CA LEU A 5 8.34 -28.41 4.32
C LEU A 5 6.89 -28.67 4.75
N LEU A 6 6.17 -27.62 5.16
CA LEU A 6 4.78 -27.71 5.60
C LEU A 6 3.87 -28.29 4.51
N SER A 7 4.13 -28.01 3.23
CA SER A 7 3.36 -28.61 2.12
C SER A 7 3.42 -30.15 2.02
N PHE A 8 4.37 -30.81 2.70
CA PHE A 8 4.47 -32.28 2.75
C PHE A 8 3.78 -32.91 3.96
N TYR A 9 3.27 -32.10 4.89
CA TYR A 9 2.35 -32.54 5.91
C TYR A 9 0.94 -32.59 5.28
N PRO A 10 0.14 -33.66 5.48
CA PRO A 10 -1.08 -33.88 4.71
C PRO A 10 -2.27 -33.04 5.19
N GLU A 11 -2.35 -32.78 6.50
CA GLU A 11 -3.47 -32.08 7.12
C GLU A 11 -3.26 -30.56 7.18
N THR A 12 -4.36 -29.83 7.40
CA THR A 12 -4.31 -28.37 7.62
C THR A 12 -3.78 -28.02 9.01
N GLU A 13 -3.95 -28.90 10.00
CA GLU A 13 -3.65 -28.66 11.41
C GLU A 13 -2.52 -29.57 11.94
N LEU A 14 -1.51 -28.97 12.57
CA LEU A 14 -0.39 -29.69 13.19
C LEU A 14 -0.85 -30.32 14.52
N SER A 15 -1.07 -31.64 14.54
CA SER A 15 -1.44 -32.40 15.73
C SER A 15 -0.45 -33.54 15.99
N GLN A 16 -0.30 -33.96 17.24
CA GLN A 16 0.60 -35.06 17.58
C GLN A 16 0.11 -36.41 17.02
N GLU A 17 -1.21 -36.58 16.92
CA GLU A 17 -1.90 -37.79 16.45
C GLU A 17 -1.53 -38.18 15.01
N HIS A 18 -1.41 -37.19 14.13
CA HIS A 18 -1.17 -37.41 12.69
C HIS A 18 0.33 -37.53 12.33
N GLY A 19 1.22 -37.53 13.33
CA GLY A 19 2.65 -37.75 13.16
C GLY A 19 3.41 -36.53 12.62
N LEU A 20 4.00 -35.74 13.52
CA LEU A 20 4.69 -34.47 13.23
C LEU A 20 6.06 -34.62 12.52
N VAL A 21 6.27 -35.62 11.64
CA VAL A 21 7.55 -35.85 10.94
C VAL A 21 7.36 -35.95 9.42
N VAL A 22 7.86 -34.96 8.69
CA VAL A 22 7.86 -34.94 7.22
C VAL A 22 9.19 -35.46 6.67
N PHE A 23 9.13 -36.38 5.70
CA PHE A 23 10.29 -37.07 5.12
C PHE A 23 10.53 -36.82 3.61
N PRO A 24 10.36 -35.60 3.07
CA PRO A 24 10.50 -35.34 1.63
C PRO A 24 11.95 -35.48 1.15
N SER A 25 12.11 -35.94 -0.10
CA SER A 25 13.39 -35.93 -0.80
C SER A 25 13.84 -34.51 -1.13
N ASN A 26 15.15 -34.26 -1.23
CA ASN A 26 15.68 -32.95 -1.61
C ASN A 26 15.17 -32.50 -3.00
N ALA A 27 14.96 -33.43 -3.95
CA ALA A 27 14.44 -33.12 -5.28
C ALA A 27 12.98 -32.62 -5.25
N GLN A 28 12.09 -33.32 -4.55
CA GLN A 28 10.70 -32.88 -4.38
C GLN A 28 10.60 -31.56 -3.62
N LEU A 29 11.44 -31.39 -2.58
CA LEU A 29 11.43 -30.18 -1.77
C LEU A 29 12.01 -28.99 -2.55
N ALA A 30 13.08 -29.17 -3.33
CA ALA A 30 13.60 -28.15 -4.25
C ALA A 30 12.53 -27.68 -5.25
N LEU A 31 11.77 -28.61 -5.84
CA LEU A 31 10.67 -28.30 -6.76
C LEU A 31 9.61 -27.40 -6.10
N ARG A 32 9.19 -27.71 -4.87
CA ARG A 32 8.24 -26.86 -4.10
C ARG A 32 8.87 -25.60 -3.53
N ALA A 33 10.20 -25.54 -3.38
CA ALA A 33 10.98 -24.35 -3.02
C ALA A 33 11.39 -23.52 -4.25
N HIS A 34 10.57 -23.50 -5.31
CA HIS A 34 10.79 -22.75 -6.56
C HIS A 34 12.07 -23.13 -7.33
N GLY A 35 12.42 -24.42 -7.38
CA GLY A 35 13.59 -24.91 -8.10
C GLY A 35 14.93 -24.64 -7.40
N MET A 36 14.92 -24.43 -6.09
CA MET A 36 16.11 -24.09 -5.31
C MET A 36 17.20 -25.16 -5.39
N ALA A 37 18.43 -24.75 -5.76
CA ALA A 37 19.60 -25.62 -5.83
C ALA A 37 19.89 -26.33 -4.49
N ASP A 38 20.28 -27.60 -4.57
CA ASP A 38 20.46 -28.53 -3.44
C ASP A 38 21.46 -28.06 -2.36
N THR A 39 22.50 -27.30 -2.74
CA THR A 39 23.43 -26.64 -1.81
C THR A 39 22.74 -25.54 -0.99
N THR A 40 22.03 -24.63 -1.66
CA THR A 40 21.19 -23.58 -1.05
C THR A 40 20.09 -24.20 -0.19
N LEU A 41 19.50 -25.31 -0.64
CA LEU A 41 18.50 -26.09 0.09
C LEU A 41 19.06 -26.61 1.42
N ARG A 42 20.23 -27.28 1.40
CA ARG A 42 20.93 -27.73 2.62
C ARG A 42 21.24 -26.58 3.57
N ARG A 43 21.64 -25.40 3.07
CA ARG A 43 21.91 -24.22 3.90
C ARG A 43 20.66 -23.70 4.60
N HIS A 44 19.51 -23.63 3.93
CA HIS A 44 18.26 -23.24 4.58
C HIS A 44 17.70 -24.33 5.51
N LEU A 45 17.99 -25.62 5.25
CA LEU A 45 17.71 -26.74 6.17
C LEU A 45 18.65 -26.80 7.38
N ALA A 46 19.83 -26.15 7.33
CA ALA A 46 20.64 -25.90 8.51
C ALA A 46 19.99 -24.77 9.32
N ALA A 47 19.81 -23.58 8.72
CA ALA A 47 19.25 -22.41 9.41
C ALA A 47 17.89 -22.64 10.09
N LEU A 48 17.00 -23.50 9.55
CA LEU A 48 15.75 -23.87 10.23
C LEU A 48 15.93 -24.78 11.46
N VAL A 49 17.00 -25.59 11.48
CA VAL A 49 17.41 -26.39 12.66
C VAL A 49 18.12 -25.48 13.67
N ASP A 50 19.03 -24.63 13.19
CA ASP A 50 19.81 -23.71 14.03
C ASP A 50 18.90 -22.71 14.78
N CYS A 51 17.80 -22.25 14.15
CA CYS A 51 16.76 -21.44 14.78
C CYS A 51 15.76 -22.23 15.66
N GLY A 52 15.91 -23.55 15.80
CA GLY A 52 15.01 -24.40 16.57
C GLY A 52 13.57 -24.46 16.04
N LEU A 53 13.38 -24.32 14.72
CA LEU A 53 12.06 -24.39 14.07
C LEU A 53 11.72 -25.81 13.59
N ILE A 54 12.73 -26.62 13.27
CA ILE A 54 12.57 -28.05 12.93
C ILE A 54 13.70 -28.86 13.59
N ILE A 55 13.42 -30.12 13.95
CA ILE A 55 14.43 -31.06 14.45
C ILE A 55 14.71 -32.12 13.37
N ARG A 56 15.97 -32.55 13.20
CA ARG A 56 16.28 -33.72 12.37
C ARG A 56 16.10 -35.00 13.16
N ARG A 57 15.36 -35.95 12.59
CA ARG A 57 15.37 -37.36 12.98
C ARG A 57 16.08 -38.13 11.87
N ASP A 58 17.39 -38.06 11.84
CA ASP A 58 18.19 -38.76 10.83
C ASP A 58 18.19 -40.28 11.11
N SER A 59 18.13 -41.10 10.07
CA SER A 59 18.19 -42.56 10.20
C SER A 59 19.65 -43.07 10.32
N PRO A 60 19.88 -44.29 10.82
CA PRO A 60 21.22 -44.90 10.84
C PRO A 60 21.92 -44.99 9.48
N ASN A 61 21.18 -44.84 8.38
CA ASN A 61 21.65 -44.91 7.00
C ASN A 61 21.59 -43.54 6.27
N GLY A 62 21.43 -42.44 7.01
CA GLY A 62 21.44 -41.05 6.49
C GLY A 62 20.31 -40.68 5.52
N LYS A 63 19.34 -41.58 5.29
CA LYS A 63 18.21 -41.39 4.37
C LYS A 63 16.94 -41.02 5.12
N ARG A 64 16.05 -40.27 4.48
CA ARG A 64 14.70 -39.96 5.01
C ARG A 64 13.71 -40.98 4.49
N TYR A 65 12.98 -41.63 5.38
CA TYR A 65 11.95 -42.63 5.06
C TYR A 65 11.05 -42.87 6.28
N ALA A 66 9.86 -43.42 6.02
CA ALA A 66 8.95 -43.89 7.05
C ALA A 66 8.90 -45.43 7.03
N CYS A 67 9.18 -46.06 8.17
CA CYS A 67 8.97 -47.48 8.39
C CYS A 67 7.48 -47.72 8.64
N ARG A 68 6.81 -48.42 7.72
CA ARG A 68 5.45 -48.90 7.94
C ARG A 68 5.48 -50.29 8.60
N GLY A 69 4.66 -50.49 9.62
CA GLY A 69 4.43 -51.80 10.22
C GLY A 69 3.64 -52.73 9.30
N ARG A 70 3.46 -53.99 9.71
CA ARG A 70 2.72 -54.99 8.89
C ARG A 70 1.25 -54.63 8.62
N GLY A 71 0.64 -53.72 9.40
CA GLY A 71 -0.70 -53.19 9.16
C GLY A 71 -0.77 -51.99 8.21
N GLY A 72 0.37 -51.39 7.85
CA GLY A 72 0.45 -50.17 7.03
C GLY A 72 0.72 -48.89 7.84
N ASP A 73 0.48 -48.91 9.15
CA ASP A 73 0.71 -47.78 10.08
C ASP A 73 2.18 -47.36 10.12
N ILE A 74 2.45 -46.07 10.29
CA ILE A 74 3.81 -45.53 10.37
C ILE A 74 4.36 -45.79 11.78
N HIS A 75 5.26 -46.77 11.90
CA HIS A 75 5.84 -47.20 13.16
C HIS A 75 7.08 -46.39 13.56
N GLU A 76 7.86 -45.93 12.57
CA GLU A 76 8.96 -44.97 12.77
C GLU A 76 9.06 -44.03 11.56
N ALA A 77 9.46 -42.77 11.78
CA ALA A 77 9.64 -41.79 10.71
C ALA A 77 10.95 -41.01 10.88
N PHE A 78 11.79 -41.07 9.84
CA PHE A 78 13.09 -40.41 9.76
C PHE A 78 13.05 -39.29 8.72
N GLY A 79 13.30 -38.05 9.16
CA GLY A 79 13.02 -36.84 8.40
C GLY A 79 13.15 -35.57 9.25
N PHE A 80 12.30 -34.58 9.01
CA PHE A 80 12.21 -33.36 9.81
C PHE A 80 10.99 -33.40 10.71
N SER A 81 11.20 -33.32 12.03
CA SER A 81 10.13 -33.12 12.98
C SER A 81 9.71 -31.65 13.04
N LEU A 82 8.41 -31.42 12.90
CA LEU A 82 7.72 -30.13 13.04
C LEU A 82 7.25 -29.89 14.48
N ALA A 83 7.52 -30.80 15.42
CA ALA A 83 7.14 -30.68 16.82
C ALA A 83 7.55 -29.34 17.50
N PRO A 84 8.70 -28.70 17.18
CA PRO A 84 9.01 -27.38 17.73
C PRO A 84 8.00 -26.29 17.34
N LEU A 85 7.33 -26.40 16.19
CA LEU A 85 6.32 -25.43 15.76
C LEU A 85 5.05 -25.53 16.61
N LEU A 86 4.65 -26.74 16.99
CA LEU A 86 3.49 -26.97 17.86
C LEU A 86 3.83 -26.63 19.32
N ALA A 87 5.00 -27.07 19.81
CA ALA A 87 5.44 -26.84 21.19
C ALA A 87 5.75 -25.35 21.50
N ARG A 88 6.00 -24.53 20.47
CA ARG A 88 6.24 -23.08 20.57
C ARG A 88 5.15 -22.26 19.86
N ALA A 89 3.98 -22.85 19.59
CA ALA A 89 2.91 -22.18 18.84
C ALA A 89 2.51 -20.86 19.50
N GLU A 90 2.28 -20.88 20.82
CA GLU A 90 1.94 -19.69 21.61
C GLU A 90 3.04 -18.61 21.58
N GLU A 91 4.32 -19.00 21.65
CA GLU A 91 5.46 -18.07 21.55
C GLU A 91 5.45 -17.34 20.19
N PHE A 92 5.21 -18.08 19.11
CA PHE A 92 5.16 -17.54 17.74
C PHE A 92 3.89 -16.71 17.50
N GLU A 93 2.76 -17.09 18.08
CA GLU A 93 1.51 -16.34 18.04
C GLU A 93 1.66 -15.00 18.77
N GLN A 94 2.07 -15.00 20.03
CA GLN A 94 2.37 -13.78 20.79
C GLN A 94 3.42 -12.90 20.08
N ALA A 95 4.43 -13.48 19.42
CA ALA A 95 5.40 -12.72 18.64
C ALA A 95 4.79 -12.11 17.37
N ALA A 96 3.95 -12.85 16.65
CA ALA A 96 3.23 -12.35 15.48
C ALA A 96 2.23 -11.26 15.85
N GLU A 97 1.49 -11.41 16.95
CA GLU A 97 0.57 -10.40 17.47
C GLU A 97 1.28 -9.09 17.83
N ARG A 98 2.41 -9.15 18.53
CA ARG A 98 3.25 -7.97 18.84
C ARG A 98 3.66 -7.24 17.57
N VAL A 99 4.24 -7.95 16.60
CA VAL A 99 4.65 -7.37 15.30
C VAL A 99 3.43 -6.81 14.54
N GLN A 100 2.26 -7.45 14.60
CA GLN A 100 1.04 -6.92 13.99
C GLN A 100 0.47 -5.69 14.73
N ALA A 101 0.58 -5.62 16.06
CA ALA A 101 0.17 -4.48 16.86
C ALA A 101 1.07 -3.26 16.58
N GLU A 102 2.39 -3.44 16.57
CA GLU A 102 3.37 -2.41 16.21
C GLU A 102 3.11 -1.87 14.78
N ASN A 103 2.92 -2.75 13.79
CA ASN A 103 2.62 -2.34 12.42
C ASN A 103 1.27 -1.62 12.28
N ARG A 104 0.24 -2.03 13.05
CA ARG A 104 -1.05 -1.32 13.12
C ARG A 104 -0.90 0.07 13.73
N ALA A 105 -0.21 0.20 14.86
CA ALA A 105 0.04 1.47 15.53
C ALA A 105 0.85 2.43 14.64
N LEU A 106 1.89 1.93 13.98
CA LEU A 106 2.72 2.69 13.05
C LEU A 106 1.92 3.17 11.82
N ARG A 107 1.00 2.36 11.29
CA ARG A 107 0.07 2.76 10.23
C ARG A 107 -0.88 3.87 10.70
N LEU A 108 -1.49 3.73 11.88
CA LEU A 108 -2.40 4.73 12.45
C LEU A 108 -1.68 6.07 12.73
N ALA A 109 -0.45 6.04 13.25
CA ALA A 109 0.36 7.25 13.45
C ALA A 109 0.63 7.98 12.12
N ARG A 110 0.98 7.25 11.06
CA ARG A 110 1.16 7.83 9.71
C ARG A 110 -0.14 8.39 9.14
N GLN A 111 -1.26 7.69 9.30
CA GLN A 111 -2.56 8.15 8.84
C GLN A 111 -2.98 9.46 9.53
N ARG A 112 -2.84 9.55 10.86
CA ARG A 112 -3.04 10.79 11.64
C ARG A 112 -2.19 11.94 11.10
N ILE A 113 -0.89 11.70 10.87
CA ILE A 113 0.02 12.71 10.31
C ILE A 113 -0.45 13.19 8.92
N THR A 114 -0.86 12.28 8.02
CA THR A 114 -1.39 12.66 6.70
C THR A 114 -2.67 13.49 6.81
N LEU A 115 -3.62 13.07 7.67
CA LEU A 115 -4.87 13.79 7.90
C LEU A 115 -4.64 15.20 8.45
N HIS A 116 -3.89 15.35 9.55
CA HIS A 116 -3.60 16.68 10.12
C HIS A 116 -2.87 17.57 9.11
N ARG A 117 -1.93 17.04 8.32
CA ARG A 117 -1.22 17.82 7.29
C ARG A 117 -2.11 18.29 6.15
N ARG A 118 -3.03 17.44 5.69
CA ARG A 118 -4.05 17.81 4.69
C ARG A 118 -4.96 18.90 5.23
N ASP A 119 -5.44 18.75 6.46
CA ASP A 119 -6.47 19.63 7.01
C ASP A 119 -5.88 20.99 7.45
N ILE A 120 -4.68 21.03 8.03
CA ILE A 120 -3.94 22.30 8.27
C ILE A 120 -3.75 23.08 6.97
N HIS A 121 -3.41 22.40 5.87
CA HIS A 121 -3.26 23.04 4.57
C HIS A 121 -4.60 23.61 4.06
N LYS A 122 -5.70 22.84 4.15
CA LYS A 122 -7.05 23.32 3.79
C LYS A 122 -7.47 24.57 4.56
N LEU A 123 -7.26 24.59 5.87
CA LEU A 123 -7.74 25.68 6.72
C LEU A 123 -6.95 26.97 6.49
N ILE A 124 -5.63 26.89 6.31
CA ILE A 124 -4.79 28.03 5.93
C ILE A 124 -5.10 28.52 4.50
N GLU A 125 -5.55 27.63 3.61
CA GLU A 125 -6.01 27.99 2.26
C GLU A 125 -7.39 28.67 2.30
N ALA A 126 -8.37 28.12 3.01
CA ALA A 126 -9.70 28.69 3.17
C ALA A 126 -9.66 30.06 3.86
N ALA A 127 -8.89 30.19 4.95
CA ALA A 127 -8.74 31.46 5.67
C ALA A 127 -8.19 32.60 4.80
N ARG A 128 -7.35 32.27 3.80
CA ARG A 128 -6.83 33.23 2.81
C ARG A 128 -7.80 33.49 1.65
N GLN A 129 -8.75 32.60 1.37
CA GLN A 129 -9.83 32.82 0.39
C GLN A 129 -10.95 33.68 0.99
N GLU A 130 -11.17 33.59 2.29
CA GLU A 130 -12.15 34.38 3.06
C GLU A 130 -11.55 35.68 3.66
N ASP A 131 -10.30 36.02 3.31
CA ASP A 131 -9.53 37.20 3.76
C ASP A 131 -9.51 37.41 5.29
N ILE A 132 -9.52 36.32 6.05
CA ILE A 132 -9.52 36.34 7.52
C ILE A 132 -8.16 36.85 8.00
N SER A 133 -8.15 37.96 8.75
CA SER A 133 -6.90 38.54 9.28
C SER A 133 -6.32 37.67 10.41
N GLY A 134 -5.15 37.05 10.19
CA GLY A 134 -4.53 36.16 11.18
C GLY A 134 -3.07 35.82 10.90
N PRO A 135 -2.35 35.18 11.85
CA PRO A 135 -0.91 34.90 11.78
C PRO A 135 -0.55 33.70 10.86
N TRP A 136 -1.23 33.58 9.71
CA TRP A 136 -1.18 32.41 8.83
C TRP A 136 0.23 32.04 8.35
N ASP A 137 1.10 33.02 8.10
CA ASP A 137 2.47 32.78 7.65
C ASP A 137 3.39 32.25 8.77
N ALA A 138 3.12 32.62 10.03
CA ALA A 138 3.82 32.07 11.18
C ALA A 138 3.38 30.62 11.45
N LEU A 139 2.06 30.36 11.38
CA LEU A 139 1.47 29.03 11.48
C LEU A 139 1.96 28.12 10.34
N TRP A 140 2.04 28.62 9.11
CA TRP A 140 2.59 27.91 7.95
C TRP A 140 4.09 27.63 8.10
N THR A 141 4.87 28.57 8.62
CA THR A 141 6.30 28.35 8.92
C THR A 141 6.48 27.24 9.97
N ARG A 142 5.72 27.27 11.07
CA ARG A 142 5.73 26.24 12.11
C ARG A 142 5.25 24.88 11.60
N PHE A 143 4.22 24.85 10.75
CA PHE A 143 3.77 23.65 10.04
C PHE A 143 4.90 23.03 9.21
N ARG A 144 5.59 23.85 8.41
CA ARG A 144 6.69 23.36 7.55
C ARG A 144 7.86 22.82 8.37
N ALA A 145 8.21 23.44 9.50
CA ALA A 145 9.23 22.92 10.41
C ALA A 145 8.89 21.50 10.88
N ILE A 146 7.70 21.29 11.45
CA ILE A 146 7.23 19.97 11.92
C ILE A 146 7.23 18.93 10.78
N VAL A 147 6.85 19.32 9.56
CA VAL A 147 6.87 18.44 8.39
C VAL A 147 8.29 18.11 7.92
N THR A 148 9.27 19.02 8.06
CA THR A 148 10.68 18.74 7.72
C THR A 148 11.40 17.83 8.73
N GLU A 149 10.89 17.72 9.96
CA GLU A 149 11.45 16.82 10.98
C GLU A 149 11.09 15.34 10.78
N ILE A 150 10.12 15.01 9.92
CA ILE A 150 9.65 13.63 9.70
C ILE A 150 10.78 12.73 9.16
N PRO A 151 11.27 11.73 9.92
CA PRO A 151 12.40 10.92 9.48
C PRO A 151 11.98 9.91 8.40
N ARG A 152 12.87 9.70 7.41
CA ARG A 152 12.62 8.79 6.26
C ARG A 152 12.42 7.31 6.65
N ARG A 153 12.88 6.93 7.84
CA ARG A 153 12.65 5.62 8.47
C ARG A 153 12.14 5.83 9.89
N ALA A 154 10.93 6.34 10.00
CA ALA A 154 10.30 6.61 11.28
C ALA A 154 9.76 5.33 11.95
N VAL A 155 10.10 5.17 13.23
CA VAL A 155 9.54 4.23 14.20
C VAL A 155 8.35 4.91 14.90
N LEU A 156 7.53 4.16 15.66
CA LEU A 156 6.37 4.68 16.39
C LEU A 156 6.74 5.90 17.27
N ALA A 157 7.81 5.77 18.05
CA ALA A 157 8.30 6.81 18.97
C ALA A 157 8.73 8.11 18.28
N ASP A 158 9.08 8.09 17.00
CA ASP A 158 9.36 9.30 16.22
C ASP A 158 8.06 9.97 15.75
N LEU A 159 7.05 9.17 15.39
CA LEU A 159 5.83 9.65 14.76
C LEU A 159 4.77 10.15 15.76
N GLU A 160 4.66 9.56 16.94
CA GLU A 160 3.70 10.00 17.96
C GLU A 160 3.90 11.46 18.41
N PRO A 161 5.11 11.94 18.77
CA PRO A 161 5.30 13.36 19.11
C PRO A 161 5.11 14.30 17.92
N ILE A 162 5.39 13.85 16.68
CA ILE A 162 5.10 14.63 15.47
C ILE A 162 3.59 14.71 15.22
N ALA A 163 2.85 13.61 15.38
CA ALA A 163 1.39 13.57 15.26
C ALA A 163 0.74 14.49 16.31
N ALA A 164 1.20 14.46 17.56
CA ALA A 164 0.73 15.34 18.63
C ALA A 164 1.00 16.83 18.33
N ARG A 165 2.19 17.16 17.82
CA ARG A 165 2.53 18.56 17.43
C ARG A 165 1.70 19.07 16.25
N LEU A 166 1.35 18.19 15.30
CA LEU A 166 0.43 18.52 14.21
C LEU A 166 -1.02 18.66 14.71
N ALA A 167 -1.47 17.81 15.63
CA ALA A 167 -2.79 17.93 16.26
C ALA A 167 -2.93 19.24 17.05
N ALA A 168 -1.93 19.61 17.86
CA ALA A 168 -1.92 20.87 18.60
C ALA A 168 -1.92 22.10 17.66
N LEU A 169 -1.15 22.07 16.57
CA LEU A 169 -1.16 23.15 15.57
C LEU A 169 -2.49 23.22 14.80
N ARG A 170 -3.15 22.08 14.58
CA ARG A 170 -4.50 22.01 14.00
C ARG A 170 -5.53 22.67 14.92
N GLU A 171 -5.56 22.31 16.21
CA GLU A 171 -6.44 22.95 17.19
C GLU A 171 -6.20 24.46 17.34
N GLU A 172 -4.94 24.91 17.24
CA GLU A 172 -4.57 26.32 17.28
C GLU A 172 -5.18 27.10 16.11
N ILE A 173 -5.22 26.49 14.92
CA ILE A 173 -5.88 27.04 13.72
C ILE A 173 -7.41 27.02 13.87
N ASP A 174 -8.00 25.90 14.34
CA ASP A 174 -9.45 25.79 14.54
C ASP A 174 -9.95 26.87 15.53
N LYS A 175 -9.28 27.03 16.68
CA LYS A 175 -9.62 28.03 17.71
C LYS A 175 -9.51 29.48 17.21
N LEU A 176 -8.54 29.77 16.34
CA LEU A 176 -8.45 31.08 15.69
C LEU A 176 -9.66 31.32 14.78
N LEU A 177 -10.00 30.37 13.92
CA LEU A 177 -11.15 30.47 13.02
C LEU A 177 -12.48 30.62 13.77
N GLU A 178 -12.69 29.81 14.82
CA GLU A 178 -13.85 29.94 15.72
C GLU A 178 -13.92 31.34 16.35
N SER A 179 -12.78 31.91 16.78
CA SER A 179 -12.75 33.27 17.37
C SER A 179 -13.16 34.36 16.37
N HIS A 180 -12.79 34.22 15.08
CA HIS A 180 -13.21 35.16 14.04
C HIS A 180 -14.69 35.04 13.67
N VAL A 181 -15.22 33.81 13.57
CA VAL A 181 -16.66 33.57 13.35
C VAL A 181 -17.49 34.15 14.49
N ASN A 182 -17.06 33.93 15.74
CA ASN A 182 -17.74 34.50 16.91
C ASN A 182 -17.65 36.03 16.96
N ALA A 183 -16.50 36.62 16.62
CA ALA A 183 -16.35 38.08 16.54
C ALA A 183 -17.30 38.69 15.48
N GLY A 184 -17.37 38.10 14.28
CA GLY A 184 -18.29 38.55 13.22
C GLY A 184 -19.76 38.52 13.62
N ASN A 185 -20.17 37.53 14.43
CA ASN A 185 -21.54 37.39 14.93
C ASN A 185 -21.89 38.35 16.10
N THR A 186 -20.99 39.25 16.51
CA THR A 186 -21.26 40.23 17.58
C THR A 186 -22.09 41.44 17.09
N GLY A 187 -22.42 41.50 15.79
CA GLY A 187 -23.39 42.45 15.23
C GLY A 187 -24.81 42.12 15.68
N GLY A 188 -25.28 42.78 16.74
CA GLY A 188 -26.55 42.46 17.39
C GLY A 188 -27.78 42.56 16.49
N SER A 189 -28.62 41.52 16.53
CA SER A 189 -29.95 41.51 15.93
C SER A 189 -30.99 41.09 16.98
N GLU A 190 -31.56 42.07 17.69
CA GLU A 190 -32.68 41.86 18.60
C GLU A 190 -33.97 41.67 17.79
N SER A 191 -34.24 40.44 17.34
CA SER A 191 -35.54 40.05 16.77
C SER A 191 -35.82 38.56 16.98
N GLN A 192 -37.08 38.25 17.27
CA GLN A 192 -37.48 36.99 17.91
C GLN A 192 -37.97 35.91 16.92
N ASN A 193 -37.90 34.65 17.37
CA ASN A 193 -38.79 33.55 16.97
C ASN A 193 -38.86 33.16 15.48
N GLY A 194 -37.85 32.42 15.00
CA GLY A 194 -37.96 31.50 13.86
C GLY A 194 -37.96 30.04 14.33
N ARG A 195 -38.93 29.22 13.89
CA ARG A 195 -39.07 27.82 14.35
C ARG A 195 -37.93 26.92 13.85
N GLN A 196 -37.57 25.93 14.64
CA GLN A 196 -36.80 24.77 14.16
C GLN A 196 -37.53 24.11 12.98
N GLN A 197 -36.81 23.82 11.91
CA GLN A 197 -37.24 22.93 10.84
C GLN A 197 -36.25 21.77 10.71
N SER A 198 -36.46 20.73 11.51
CA SER A 198 -36.07 19.39 11.09
C SER A 198 -37.10 18.92 10.08
N ASN A 199 -36.65 18.57 8.88
CA ASN A 199 -37.35 17.61 8.02
C ASN A 199 -36.27 16.76 7.32
N SER A 200 -36.45 15.44 7.38
CA SER A 200 -35.78 14.49 6.50
C SER A 200 -36.66 14.25 5.27
N GLU A 201 -36.31 13.24 4.47
CA GLU A 201 -36.93 12.86 3.19
C GLU A 201 -36.47 13.79 2.03
N SER A 202 -35.70 13.36 1.03
CA SER A 202 -35.62 12.09 0.29
C SER A 202 -36.83 11.81 -0.60
N GLU A 203 -36.66 12.02 -1.90
CA GLU A 203 -37.36 11.31 -2.98
C GLU A 203 -36.50 11.44 -4.25
N SER A 204 -36.70 10.54 -5.23
CA SER A 204 -35.82 10.42 -6.39
C SER A 204 -36.57 10.39 -7.72
N LEU A 205 -36.14 11.21 -8.69
CA LEU A 205 -36.54 11.14 -10.11
C LEU A 205 -35.27 11.09 -10.98
N ASN A 206 -34.95 10.06 -11.78
CA ASN A 206 -35.70 8.94 -12.41
C ASN A 206 -36.54 9.35 -13.64
N GLU A 207 -36.58 8.63 -14.77
CA GLU A 207 -35.77 7.44 -15.17
C GLU A 207 -34.53 7.86 -16.01
N TYR A 208 -34.33 7.70 -17.34
CA TYR A 208 -35.08 7.05 -18.44
C TYR A 208 -34.12 6.25 -19.36
N LYS A 209 -34.57 5.06 -19.78
CA LYS A 209 -33.80 4.05 -20.55
C LYS A 209 -34.55 3.59 -21.79
N PHE A 210 -33.85 3.35 -22.91
CA PHE A 210 -34.21 2.46 -24.05
C PHE A 210 -33.11 2.57 -25.15
N ILE A 211 -32.81 1.59 -26.01
CA ILE A 211 -33.05 0.13 -25.95
C ILE A 211 -31.93 -0.61 -26.76
N LEU A 212 -31.93 -1.95 -26.78
CA LEU A 212 -30.92 -2.82 -27.41
C LEU A 212 -31.39 -3.44 -28.75
N GLY A 213 -30.45 -3.70 -29.68
CA GLY A 213 -30.60 -4.61 -30.85
C GLY A 213 -30.11 -3.97 -32.17
N ASN A 214 -29.10 -4.47 -32.89
CA ASN A 214 -28.92 -5.86 -33.37
C ASN A 214 -27.45 -6.21 -33.69
N GLU A 215 -27.22 -7.49 -33.99
CA GLU A 215 -26.00 -8.11 -34.54
C GLU A 215 -25.89 -7.85 -36.07
N LEU A 216 -24.80 -8.10 -36.82
CA LEU A 216 -23.90 -9.27 -36.90
C LEU A 216 -22.52 -8.91 -37.55
N ASN A 217 -21.55 -9.84 -37.39
CA ASN A 217 -20.42 -10.14 -38.30
C ASN A 217 -19.41 -9.04 -38.72
N GLU A 218 -18.14 -9.18 -38.31
CA GLU A 218 -17.07 -9.82 -39.12
C GLU A 218 -15.77 -10.03 -38.31
N LYS A 219 -14.73 -10.66 -38.89
CA LYS A 219 -13.43 -10.93 -38.22
C LYS A 219 -12.25 -10.21 -38.93
N PRO A 220 -10.94 -10.53 -38.71
CA PRO A 220 -10.02 -9.52 -38.19
C PRO A 220 -8.92 -9.10 -39.18
N VAL A 221 -8.37 -7.89 -39.01
CA VAL A 221 -7.22 -7.43 -39.80
C VAL A 221 -6.09 -6.90 -38.91
N LEU A 222 -4.89 -7.42 -39.13
CA LEU A 222 -3.63 -6.89 -38.61
C LEU A 222 -3.14 -5.75 -39.51
N VAL A 223 -2.88 -4.57 -38.95
CA VAL A 223 -2.08 -3.51 -39.63
C VAL A 223 -1.03 -2.98 -38.65
N GLN A 224 0.17 -2.70 -39.16
CA GLN A 224 1.34 -2.31 -38.38
C GLN A 224 1.56 -0.78 -38.35
N ARG A 225 2.46 -0.36 -37.46
CA ARG A 225 2.88 1.02 -37.16
C ARG A 225 3.22 1.89 -38.39
N SER A 226 2.77 3.14 -38.37
CA SER A 226 3.58 4.35 -38.65
C SER A 226 2.77 5.61 -38.24
N GLY A 227 3.36 6.83 -38.23
CA GLY A 227 2.53 8.04 -38.43
C GLY A 227 2.87 9.38 -37.75
N ASN A 228 3.45 9.42 -36.56
CA ASN A 228 3.82 10.67 -35.85
C ASN A 228 2.61 11.59 -35.42
N PRO A 229 2.79 12.73 -34.69
CA PRO A 229 1.97 12.93 -33.48
C PRO A 229 1.23 14.27 -33.31
N SER A 230 -0.02 14.23 -32.85
CA SER A 230 -0.57 15.26 -31.95
C SER A 230 -1.82 14.79 -31.20
N ARG A 231 -2.01 15.33 -29.99
CA ARG A 231 -3.22 15.30 -29.12
C ARG A 231 -3.78 13.92 -28.67
N ALA A 232 -3.69 13.72 -27.36
CA ALA A 232 -4.64 12.97 -26.53
C ALA A 232 -4.92 11.50 -26.88
N CYS A 233 -3.92 10.64 -26.66
CA CYS A 233 -4.26 9.36 -26.03
C CYS A 233 -4.81 9.66 -24.62
N PRO A 234 -5.95 9.09 -24.20
CA PRO A 234 -6.23 8.92 -22.79
C PRO A 234 -5.14 8.05 -22.14
N SER A 235 -4.91 8.23 -20.84
CA SER A 235 -4.15 7.30 -20.00
C SER A 235 -4.41 5.83 -20.39
N ALA A 236 -3.36 5.06 -20.68
CA ALA A 236 -3.49 3.65 -21.10
C ALA A 236 -4.09 2.70 -20.05
N TYR A 237 -4.40 3.22 -18.86
CA TYR A 237 -5.01 2.50 -17.73
C TYR A 237 -6.18 3.34 -17.19
N PRO A 238 -7.34 2.74 -16.85
CA PRO A 238 -8.42 3.46 -16.18
C PRO A 238 -7.96 4.03 -14.81
N LEU A 239 -8.44 5.22 -14.46
CA LEU A 239 -8.11 5.88 -13.18
C LEU A 239 -8.42 4.97 -11.97
N GLU A 240 -9.58 4.31 -11.98
CA GLU A 240 -10.00 3.32 -10.98
C GLU A 240 -8.97 2.20 -10.75
N LEU A 241 -8.31 1.74 -11.82
CA LEU A 241 -7.32 0.68 -11.76
C LEU A 241 -6.04 1.19 -11.07
N VAL A 242 -5.66 2.44 -11.31
CA VAL A 242 -4.53 3.11 -10.64
C VAL A 242 -4.85 3.38 -9.17
N LEU A 243 -6.04 3.87 -8.83
CA LEU A 243 -6.44 4.10 -7.44
C LEU A 243 -6.50 2.80 -6.63
N ARG A 244 -6.99 1.70 -7.21
CA ARG A 244 -6.98 0.37 -6.58
C ARG A 244 -5.56 -0.23 -6.48
N ALA A 245 -4.64 0.16 -7.36
CA ALA A 245 -3.23 -0.23 -7.27
C ALA A 245 -2.48 0.56 -6.16
N PHE A 246 -2.88 1.80 -5.88
CA PHE A 246 -2.21 2.69 -4.94
C PHE A 246 -3.18 3.31 -3.91
N PRO A 247 -3.86 2.51 -3.06
CA PRO A 247 -4.88 3.01 -2.15
C PRO A 247 -4.34 4.01 -1.11
N GLU A 248 -3.09 3.88 -0.66
CA GLU A 248 -2.48 4.85 0.29
C GLU A 248 -2.20 6.20 -0.38
N PHE A 249 -2.26 6.29 -1.72
CA PHE A 249 -2.15 7.57 -2.42
C PHE A 249 -3.45 8.40 -2.35
N ALA A 250 -4.60 7.76 -2.20
CA ALA A 250 -5.90 8.45 -2.10
C ALA A 250 -6.01 9.29 -0.81
N ASP A 251 -5.38 8.85 0.29
CA ASP A 251 -5.37 9.57 1.58
C ASP A 251 -4.75 10.98 1.49
N TYR A 252 -3.88 11.22 0.50
CA TYR A 252 -3.25 12.53 0.27
C TYR A 252 -4.15 13.52 -0.48
N ALA A 253 -5.28 13.09 -1.03
CA ALA A 253 -6.13 13.93 -1.88
C ALA A 253 -7.06 14.84 -1.07
N THR A 254 -7.09 16.12 -1.42
CA THR A 254 -7.88 17.17 -0.73
C THR A 254 -9.39 16.90 -0.76
N ALA A 255 -9.92 16.39 -1.88
CA ALA A 255 -11.36 16.19 -2.13
C ALA A 255 -11.71 14.78 -2.65
N GLY A 256 -10.81 13.81 -2.42
CA GLY A 256 -10.77 12.56 -3.18
C GLY A 256 -10.19 12.76 -4.59
N ILE A 257 -10.04 11.67 -5.35
CA ILE A 257 -9.51 11.67 -6.72
C ILE A 257 -10.62 11.16 -7.65
N LYS A 258 -11.29 12.09 -8.35
CA LYS A 258 -12.43 11.79 -9.24
C LYS A 258 -12.05 11.84 -10.72
N ASN A 259 -10.98 12.56 -11.05
CA ASN A 259 -10.45 12.66 -12.41
C ASN A 259 -8.91 12.77 -12.42
N TRP A 260 -8.30 12.68 -13.62
CA TRP A 260 -6.84 12.70 -13.79
C TRP A 260 -6.17 14.01 -13.35
N ARG A 261 -6.86 15.15 -13.38
CA ARG A 261 -6.32 16.42 -12.86
C ARG A 261 -6.16 16.39 -11.35
N ASP A 262 -7.10 15.76 -10.64
CA ASP A 262 -7.01 15.57 -9.18
C ASP A 262 -5.80 14.68 -8.83
N LEU A 263 -5.56 13.61 -9.60
CA LEU A 263 -4.40 12.73 -9.43
C LEU A 263 -3.09 13.49 -9.67
N MET A 264 -3.02 14.30 -10.74
CA MET A 264 -1.85 15.12 -11.05
C MET A 264 -1.62 16.22 -10.01
N ALA A 265 -2.66 16.89 -9.53
CA ALA A 265 -2.56 17.88 -8.45
C ALA A 265 -2.07 17.25 -7.14
N THR A 266 -2.62 16.09 -6.77
CA THR A 266 -2.17 15.30 -5.61
C THR A 266 -0.71 14.89 -5.76
N ALA A 267 -0.28 14.47 -6.96
CA ALA A 267 1.12 14.15 -7.23
C ALA A 267 2.06 15.35 -7.11
N VAL A 268 1.63 16.55 -7.51
CA VAL A 268 2.39 17.81 -7.37
C VAL A 268 2.55 18.24 -5.91
N GLN A 269 1.61 17.88 -5.02
CA GLN A 269 1.77 18.04 -3.57
C GLN A 269 2.71 16.95 -3.01
N VAL A 270 2.41 15.68 -3.29
CA VAL A 270 3.12 14.51 -2.72
C VAL A 270 4.59 14.46 -3.14
N ARG A 271 4.98 14.93 -4.33
CA ARG A 271 6.40 15.04 -4.72
C ARG A 271 7.22 15.88 -3.73
N GLY A 272 6.63 16.93 -3.15
CA GLY A 272 7.30 17.77 -2.15
C GLY A 272 7.53 17.01 -0.84
N TYR A 273 6.55 16.19 -0.44
CA TYR A 273 6.63 15.34 0.75
C TYR A 273 7.61 14.18 0.61
N LEU A 274 7.83 13.70 -0.62
CA LEU A 274 8.82 12.68 -0.97
C LEU A 274 10.24 13.25 -1.16
N GLY A 275 10.45 14.56 -1.00
CA GLY A 275 11.75 15.21 -1.24
C GLY A 275 12.18 15.20 -2.72
N ILE A 276 11.23 15.12 -3.66
CA ILE A 276 11.49 15.13 -5.10
C ILE A 276 11.54 16.58 -5.58
N SER A 277 12.71 17.00 -6.09
CA SER A 277 12.92 18.35 -6.62
C SER A 277 11.95 18.64 -7.78
N PRO A 278 11.43 19.87 -7.93
CA PRO A 278 10.53 20.23 -9.03
C PRO A 278 11.09 19.79 -10.39
N SER A 279 12.35 20.15 -10.65
CA SER A 279 13.11 19.76 -11.85
C SER A 279 13.11 18.26 -12.17
N ALA A 280 13.06 17.38 -11.16
CA ALA A 280 13.01 15.93 -11.38
C ALA A 280 11.61 15.43 -11.71
N TYR A 281 10.57 16.11 -11.22
CA TYR A 281 9.18 15.85 -11.60
C TYR A 281 8.83 16.45 -12.97
N ASP A 282 9.37 17.62 -13.29
CA ASP A 282 9.18 18.29 -14.58
C ASP A 282 9.86 17.48 -15.70
N ASP A 283 11.08 16.99 -15.47
CA ASP A 283 11.80 16.11 -16.40
C ASP A 283 11.07 14.77 -16.58
N ALA A 284 10.56 14.18 -15.50
CA ALA A 284 9.71 12.99 -15.55
C ALA A 284 8.42 13.24 -16.36
N SER A 285 7.73 14.35 -16.13
CA SER A 285 6.48 14.72 -16.82
C SER A 285 6.68 14.96 -18.31
N ARG A 286 7.83 15.53 -18.72
CA ARG A 286 8.20 15.74 -20.13
C ARG A 286 8.48 14.44 -20.88
N VAL A 287 9.03 13.42 -20.21
CA VAL A 287 9.43 12.14 -20.83
C VAL A 287 8.33 11.09 -20.77
N LEU A 288 7.66 10.97 -19.63
CA LEU A 288 6.63 9.94 -19.37
C LEU A 288 5.23 10.39 -19.81
N GLY A 289 5.01 11.71 -19.93
CA GLY A 289 3.68 12.31 -19.89
C GLY A 289 3.24 12.58 -18.44
N PRO A 290 2.40 13.61 -18.20
CA PRO A 290 2.09 14.09 -16.85
C PRO A 290 1.24 13.09 -16.05
N GLU A 291 0.35 12.34 -16.72
CA GLU A 291 -0.46 11.28 -16.10
C GLU A 291 0.43 10.13 -15.59
N ASN A 292 1.36 9.64 -16.42
CA ASN A 292 2.31 8.59 -16.03
C ASN A 292 3.30 9.06 -14.95
N ALA A 293 3.67 10.34 -14.94
CA ALA A 293 4.45 10.93 -13.86
C ALA A 293 3.66 10.94 -12.53
N ALA A 294 2.35 11.22 -12.56
CA ALA A 294 1.49 11.10 -11.38
C ALA A 294 1.37 9.64 -10.89
N ILE A 295 1.21 8.66 -11.80
CA ILE A 295 1.26 7.22 -11.45
C ILE A 295 2.60 6.84 -10.81
N ALA A 296 3.72 7.37 -11.32
CA ALA A 296 5.04 7.13 -10.75
C ALA A 296 5.16 7.70 -9.34
N ILE A 297 4.65 8.92 -9.08
CA ILE A 297 4.60 9.49 -7.73
C ILE A 297 3.71 8.65 -6.79
N ALA A 298 2.54 8.19 -7.25
CA ALA A 298 1.65 7.34 -6.44
C ALA A 298 2.31 6.03 -6.01
N CYS A 299 3.01 5.36 -6.93
CA CYS A 299 3.78 4.15 -6.61
C CYS A 299 4.95 4.42 -5.66
N ILE A 300 5.67 5.53 -5.84
CA ILE A 300 6.78 5.90 -4.96
C ILE A 300 6.27 6.28 -3.56
N ALA A 301 5.08 6.86 -3.43
CA ALA A 301 4.43 7.12 -2.15
C ALA A 301 4.06 5.81 -1.42
N GLN A 302 3.28 4.94 -2.08
CA GLN A 302 2.88 3.62 -1.56
C GLN A 302 4.10 2.75 -1.17
N ARG A 303 5.24 2.91 -1.86
CA ARG A 303 6.45 2.09 -1.66
C ARG A 303 7.60 2.84 -0.99
N ALA A 304 7.37 4.03 -0.42
CA ALA A 304 8.41 4.92 0.10
C ALA A 304 9.37 4.22 1.09
N GLN A 305 8.83 3.34 1.94
CA GLN A 305 9.59 2.56 2.94
C GLN A 305 10.65 1.63 2.33
N HIS A 306 10.49 1.23 1.06
CA HIS A 306 11.41 0.32 0.34
C HIS A 306 12.33 1.04 -0.65
N ILE A 307 12.22 2.37 -0.80
CA ILE A 307 12.95 3.15 -1.80
C ILE A 307 13.94 4.09 -1.08
N GLN A 308 15.25 3.87 -1.27
CA GLN A 308 16.30 4.65 -0.59
C GLN A 308 16.29 6.15 -0.91
N SER A 309 15.89 6.52 -2.13
CA SER A 309 15.76 7.92 -2.57
C SER A 309 14.69 8.03 -3.65
N ALA A 310 13.55 8.62 -3.29
CA ALA A 310 12.41 8.83 -4.18
C ALA A 310 12.79 9.63 -5.45
N GLY A 311 13.58 10.71 -5.29
CA GLY A 311 14.05 11.54 -6.40
C GLY A 311 15.05 10.84 -7.33
N ALA A 312 15.96 10.03 -6.79
CA ALA A 312 16.89 9.24 -7.61
C ALA A 312 16.16 8.09 -8.34
N TYR A 313 15.18 7.46 -7.68
CA TYR A 313 14.35 6.42 -8.28
C TYR A 313 13.53 6.99 -9.44
N LEU A 314 12.84 8.12 -9.26
CA LEU A 314 12.10 8.79 -10.32
C LEU A 314 13.00 9.11 -11.54
N ARG A 315 14.19 9.69 -11.30
CA ARG A 315 15.18 9.94 -12.38
C ARG A 315 15.61 8.66 -13.09
N SER A 316 15.75 7.54 -12.39
CA SER A 316 16.07 6.23 -12.99
C SER A 316 14.91 5.70 -13.86
N LEU A 317 13.65 5.89 -13.44
CA LEU A 317 12.48 5.57 -14.27
C LEU A 317 12.45 6.45 -15.54
N THR A 318 12.65 7.76 -15.38
CA THR A 318 12.74 8.72 -16.49
C THR A 318 13.86 8.36 -17.48
N GLN A 319 15.03 7.93 -17.00
CA GLN A 319 16.14 7.51 -17.85
C GLN A 319 15.84 6.21 -18.61
N LYS A 320 15.15 5.24 -17.98
CA LYS A 320 14.70 4.00 -18.65
C LYS A 320 13.61 4.28 -19.69
N ALA A 321 12.74 5.26 -19.45
CA ALA A 321 11.75 5.73 -20.40
C ALA A 321 12.39 6.41 -21.63
N ARG A 322 13.41 7.25 -21.44
CA ARG A 322 14.22 7.81 -22.54
C ARG A 322 14.86 6.73 -23.41
N ALA A 323 15.24 5.59 -22.82
CA ALA A 323 15.79 4.44 -23.53
C ALA A 323 14.72 3.51 -24.16
N GLY A 324 13.44 3.86 -24.11
CA GLY A 324 12.33 3.02 -24.61
C GLY A 324 12.10 1.72 -23.82
N ALA A 325 12.79 1.54 -22.69
CA ALA A 325 12.86 0.28 -21.94
C ALA A 325 11.98 0.30 -20.66
N PHE A 326 10.85 1.01 -20.70
CA PHE A 326 9.98 1.21 -19.55
C PHE A 326 8.49 1.21 -19.93
N SER A 327 7.68 0.58 -19.08
CA SER A 327 6.21 0.59 -19.12
C SER A 327 5.69 0.70 -17.69
N MET A 328 4.55 1.35 -17.49
CA MET A 328 3.90 1.43 -16.17
C MET A 328 3.21 0.12 -15.80
N GLU A 329 2.84 -0.71 -16.79
CA GLU A 329 2.01 -1.90 -16.61
C GLU A 329 2.57 -2.91 -15.58
N PRO A 330 3.87 -3.31 -15.62
CA PRO A 330 4.40 -4.26 -14.64
C PRO A 330 4.45 -3.67 -13.22
N MET A 331 4.54 -2.34 -13.11
CA MET A 331 4.59 -1.64 -11.83
C MET A 331 3.19 -1.56 -11.19
N ILE A 332 2.16 -1.28 -11.98
CA ILE A 332 0.75 -1.26 -11.57
C ILE A 332 0.30 -2.69 -11.23
N MET A 333 0.61 -3.67 -12.08
CA MET A 333 0.27 -5.08 -11.85
C MET A 333 0.97 -5.67 -10.63
N ALA A 334 2.23 -5.30 -10.36
CA ALA A 334 2.93 -5.70 -9.14
C ALA A 334 2.28 -5.11 -7.88
N ALA A 335 1.78 -3.87 -7.94
CA ALA A 335 1.09 -3.24 -6.82
C ALA A 335 -0.29 -3.88 -6.56
N LEU A 336 -1.10 -4.11 -7.59
CA LEU A 336 -2.36 -4.85 -7.48
C LEU A 336 -2.17 -6.26 -6.89
N LYS A 337 -1.10 -6.97 -7.30
CA LYS A 337 -0.74 -8.27 -6.75
C LYS A 337 -0.29 -8.20 -5.28
N ALA A 338 0.43 -7.15 -4.88
CA ALA A 338 0.80 -6.92 -3.48
C ALA A 338 -0.41 -6.59 -2.60
N ASN A 339 -1.40 -5.88 -3.14
CA ASN A 339 -2.65 -5.53 -2.47
C ASN A 339 -3.71 -6.65 -2.51
N GLY A 340 -3.34 -7.87 -2.94
CA GLY A 340 -4.24 -9.02 -3.05
C GLY A 340 -5.35 -8.92 -4.11
N THR A 341 -5.42 -7.82 -4.87
CA THR A 341 -6.54 -7.49 -5.76
C THR A 341 -6.24 -7.91 -7.20
N ALA A 342 -6.33 -9.22 -7.48
CA ALA A 342 -6.16 -9.76 -8.82
C ALA A 342 -7.18 -9.13 -9.80
N PRO A 343 -6.75 -8.53 -10.93
CA PRO A 343 -7.67 -8.02 -11.93
C PRO A 343 -8.34 -9.19 -12.67
N ARG A 344 -9.67 -9.25 -12.62
CA ARG A 344 -10.46 -9.99 -13.61
C ARG A 344 -10.29 -9.30 -14.96
N MET A 345 -9.30 -9.73 -15.75
CA MET A 345 -9.26 -9.43 -17.17
C MET A 345 -10.43 -10.18 -17.82
N THR A 346 -11.39 -9.43 -18.37
CA THR A 346 -12.42 -9.97 -19.26
C THR A 346 -11.75 -10.58 -20.48
N ARG A 347 -12.27 -11.72 -20.92
CA ARG A 347 -11.62 -12.65 -21.87
C ARG A 347 -12.18 -12.51 -23.28
#